data_AF-A0A2D8XLC6-F1
#
_entry.id   AF-A0A2D8XLC6-F1
#
_cell.length_a   1.000
_cell.length_b   1.000
_cell.length_c   1.000
_cell.angle_alpha   90.00
_cell.angle_beta   90.00
_cell.angle_gamma   90.00
#
_symmetry.space_group_name_H-M   'P 1'
#
loop_
_entity.id
_entity.type
_entity.pdbx_description
1 polymer ?
#
loop_
_entity_poly.entity_id
_entity_poly.type
_entity_poly.pdbx_seq_one_letter_code
_entity_poly.pdbx_strand_id
1 'polypeptide(L)'
;MWEDHLKKEGHKVLRSDDVRGDVNLYWDLETDSGIRYEVKYDLSAYDYYHKRPDQTCPNLFIECWSTVRNEPSGLYSSLGEADIFVYIMKRTDKEGRHLGNYAYSFWLEPFLVWVETQDKMKGLRKVSCSNKGDNNAKGWLVGEELVNENKIHNGYINKIELGK
;
A
#
# COMPACT_ATOMS: atom_id res chain seq x y z
N MET A 1 3.66 -3.33 13.69
CA MET A 1 4.64 -2.57 12.89
C MET A 1 4.24 -1.13 12.69
N TRP A 2 3.22 -0.81 11.86
CA TRP A 2 2.82 0.60 11.67
C TRP A 2 2.26 1.22 12.96
N GLU A 3 1.44 0.48 13.69
CA GLU A 3 0.99 0.90 15.03
C GLU A 3 2.15 1.22 15.99
N ASP A 4 3.19 0.38 16.02
CA ASP A 4 4.36 0.62 16.88
C ASP A 4 5.11 1.88 16.47
N HIS A 5 5.17 2.16 15.17
CA HIS A 5 5.73 3.39 14.64
C HIS A 5 4.91 4.60 15.10
N LEU A 6 3.59 4.59 14.92
CA LEU A 6 2.70 5.67 15.39
C LEU A 6 2.81 5.89 16.90
N LYS A 7 2.86 4.82 17.70
CA LYS A 7 3.05 4.90 19.16
C LYS A 7 4.41 5.50 19.53
N LYS A 8 5.48 5.19 18.80
CA LYS A 8 6.80 5.80 19.01
C LYS A 8 6.82 7.28 18.65
N GLU A 9 6.00 7.70 17.69
CA GLU A 9 5.79 9.11 17.35
C GLU A 9 4.89 9.84 18.37
N GLY A 10 4.36 9.12 19.37
CA GLY A 10 3.61 9.69 20.48
C GLY A 10 2.10 9.64 20.30
N HIS A 11 1.60 9.00 19.25
CA HIS A 11 0.17 8.84 19.02
C HIS A 11 -0.44 7.78 19.94
N LYS A 12 -1.67 8.02 20.39
CA LYS A 12 -2.54 6.93 20.85
C LYS A 12 -3.19 6.33 19.63
N VAL A 13 -3.29 5.00 19.60
CA VAL A 13 -3.80 4.27 18.43
C VAL A 13 -4.95 3.38 18.84
N LEU A 14 -6.05 3.51 18.10
CA LEU A 14 -7.22 2.64 18.12
C LEU A 14 -7.14 1.68 16.93
N ARG A 15 -7.50 0.41 17.12
CA ARG A 15 -7.59 -0.56 16.01
C ARG A 15 -9.04 -0.69 15.57
N SER A 16 -9.28 -0.81 14.28
CA SER A 16 -10.64 -1.03 13.75
C SER A 16 -11.26 -2.31 14.27
N ASP A 17 -10.46 -3.37 14.43
CA ASP A 17 -10.88 -4.64 15.05
C ASP A 17 -11.50 -4.46 16.46
N ASP A 18 -11.08 -3.46 17.22
CA ASP A 18 -11.57 -3.19 18.57
C ASP A 18 -12.93 -2.46 18.59
N VAL A 19 -13.35 -1.88 17.46
CA VAL A 19 -14.56 -1.03 17.36
C VAL A 19 -15.55 -1.45 16.28
N ARG A 20 -15.14 -2.30 15.33
CA ARG A 20 -15.93 -2.60 14.12
C ARG A 20 -17.27 -3.28 14.41
N GLY A 21 -17.40 -4.02 15.51
CA GLY A 21 -18.59 -4.84 15.77
C GLY A 21 -18.93 -5.73 14.56
N ASP A 22 -20.14 -5.56 14.02
CA ASP A 22 -20.64 -6.26 12.82
C ASP A 22 -20.48 -5.45 11.51
N VAL A 23 -19.81 -4.29 11.55
CA VAL A 23 -19.61 -3.40 10.40
C VAL A 23 -18.23 -3.66 9.78
N ASN A 24 -18.16 -3.72 8.45
CA ASN A 24 -16.88 -3.73 7.77
C ASN A 24 -16.30 -2.31 7.73
N LEU A 25 -15.12 -2.13 8.34
CA LEU A 25 -14.34 -0.90 8.27
C LEU A 25 -13.21 -1.08 7.25
N TYR A 26 -12.92 -0.04 6.47
CA TYR A 26 -11.87 -0.02 5.44
C TYR A 26 -10.67 0.84 5.85
N TRP A 27 -10.43 0.88 7.16
CA TRP A 27 -9.23 1.37 7.83
C TRP A 27 -8.85 0.35 8.92
N ASP A 28 -7.57 0.27 9.25
CA ASP A 28 -7.01 -0.64 10.26
C ASP A 28 -6.68 0.06 11.57
N LEU A 29 -6.15 1.29 11.50
CA LEU A 29 -5.71 2.07 12.66
C LEU A 29 -6.23 3.50 12.61
N GLU A 30 -6.58 4.07 13.76
CA GLU A 30 -6.94 5.49 13.92
C GLU A 30 -6.10 6.12 15.05
N THR A 31 -5.57 7.31 14.81
CA THR A 31 -4.84 8.06 15.85
C THR A 31 -5.76 8.95 16.68
N ASP A 32 -5.28 9.46 17.81
CA ASP A 32 -6.00 10.43 18.64
C ASP A 32 -6.31 11.77 17.94
N SER A 33 -5.65 12.07 16.82
CA SER A 33 -6.00 13.20 15.97
C SER A 33 -7.13 12.89 14.97
N GLY A 34 -7.68 11.67 14.97
CA GLY A 34 -8.72 11.21 14.06
C GLY A 34 -8.22 10.84 12.66
N ILE A 35 -6.90 10.65 12.47
CA ILE A 35 -6.35 10.21 11.18
C ILE A 35 -6.49 8.69 11.08
N ARG A 36 -7.15 8.21 10.03
CA ARG A 36 -7.40 6.80 9.77
C ARG A 36 -6.43 6.24 8.73
N TYR A 37 -5.86 5.09 9.02
CA TYR A 37 -4.86 4.40 8.22
C TYR A 37 -5.38 3.05 7.75
N GLU A 38 -5.34 2.80 6.45
CA GLU A 38 -5.46 1.44 5.88
C GLU A 38 -4.06 0.87 5.67
N VAL A 39 -3.76 -0.29 6.26
CA VAL A 39 -2.41 -0.87 6.31
C VAL A 39 -2.36 -2.20 5.57
N LYS A 40 -1.64 -2.22 4.44
CA LYS A 40 -1.40 -3.44 3.66
C LYS A 40 0.00 -3.98 3.91
N TYR A 41 0.07 -5.29 4.11
CA TYR A 41 1.31 -6.06 4.13
C TYR A 41 1.30 -7.00 2.95
N ASP A 42 2.16 -6.75 1.95
CA ASP A 42 2.14 -7.54 0.72
C ASP A 42 3.37 -8.43 0.59
N LEU A 43 3.32 -9.58 1.27
CA LEU A 43 4.29 -10.66 1.12
C LEU A 43 4.27 -11.26 -0.31
N SER A 44 3.13 -11.20 -0.98
CA SER A 44 2.91 -11.81 -2.30
C SER A 44 3.50 -10.97 -3.44
N ALA A 45 3.39 -9.64 -3.38
CA ALA A 45 4.11 -8.73 -4.29
C ALA A 45 5.63 -8.82 -4.10
N TYR A 46 6.07 -9.02 -2.86
CA TYR A 46 7.47 -9.32 -2.55
C TYR A 46 7.94 -10.64 -3.20
N ASP A 47 7.15 -11.70 -3.13
CA ASP A 47 7.47 -13.01 -3.75
C ASP A 47 7.41 -12.95 -5.29
N TYR A 48 6.55 -12.10 -5.84
CA TYR A 48 6.53 -11.81 -7.28
C TYR A 48 7.80 -11.08 -7.73
N TYR A 49 8.25 -10.10 -6.94
CA TYR A 49 9.48 -9.35 -7.17
C TYR A 49 10.73 -10.26 -7.19
N HIS A 50 10.85 -11.20 -6.23
CA HIS A 50 12.02 -12.10 -6.15
C HIS A 50 12.11 -13.15 -7.26
N LYS A 51 11.02 -13.38 -8.01
CA LYS A 51 11.02 -14.30 -9.16
C LYS A 51 11.59 -13.66 -10.44
N ARG A 52 11.93 -12.36 -10.42
CA ARG A 52 12.42 -11.61 -11.59
C ARG A 52 13.84 -11.10 -11.37
N PRO A 53 14.86 -11.75 -11.96
CA PRO A 53 16.27 -11.43 -11.71
C PRO A 53 16.71 -10.06 -12.25
N ASP A 54 15.91 -9.43 -13.12
CA ASP A 54 16.15 -8.14 -13.76
C ASP A 54 15.51 -6.95 -13.02
N GLN A 55 14.68 -7.21 -12.01
CA GLN A 55 13.91 -6.17 -11.34
C GLN A 55 14.64 -5.72 -10.05
N THR A 56 15.16 -4.48 -10.05
CA THR A 56 16.04 -3.97 -8.98
C THR A 56 15.30 -3.24 -7.85
N CYS A 57 14.01 -2.92 -8.05
CA CYS A 57 13.15 -2.26 -7.06
C CYS A 57 11.74 -2.88 -7.07
N PRO A 58 11.10 -3.06 -5.90
CA PRO A 58 9.77 -3.65 -5.86
C PRO A 58 8.73 -2.68 -6.43
N ASN A 59 7.91 -3.19 -7.33
CA ASN A 59 6.71 -2.49 -7.77
C ASN A 59 5.67 -2.60 -6.66
N LEU A 60 5.11 -1.48 -6.23
CA LEU A 60 3.92 -1.48 -5.38
C LEU A 60 2.74 -1.91 -6.23
N PHE A 61 2.17 -3.08 -5.95
CA PHE A 61 0.91 -3.48 -6.55
C PHE A 61 -0.22 -2.83 -5.77
N ILE A 62 -0.80 -1.77 -6.33
CA ILE A 62 -1.86 -1.01 -5.70
C ILE A 62 -3.20 -1.54 -6.21
N GLU A 63 -3.84 -2.40 -5.42
CA GLU A 63 -5.13 -2.99 -5.76
C GLU A 63 -6.23 -1.93 -5.88
N CYS A 64 -7.10 -2.09 -6.88
CA CYS A 64 -8.21 -1.18 -7.14
C CYS A 64 -9.51 -1.86 -7.58
N TRP A 65 -9.52 -3.16 -7.87
CA TRP A 65 -10.75 -3.83 -8.28
C TRP A 65 -10.72 -5.32 -8.00
N SER A 66 -11.79 -5.86 -7.42
CA SER A 66 -11.96 -7.30 -7.29
C SER A 66 -12.54 -7.88 -8.56
N THR A 67 -11.84 -8.80 -9.22
CA THR A 67 -12.35 -9.50 -10.42
C THR A 67 -13.38 -10.57 -10.08
N VAL A 68 -13.36 -11.12 -8.85
CA VAL A 68 -14.32 -12.15 -8.41
C VAL A 68 -15.66 -11.53 -8.04
N ARG A 69 -15.64 -10.46 -7.25
CA ARG A 69 -16.86 -9.75 -6.83
C ARG A 69 -17.33 -8.73 -7.86
N ASN A 70 -16.46 -8.40 -8.81
CA ASN A 70 -16.68 -7.38 -9.83
C ASN A 70 -17.10 -6.03 -9.22
N GLU A 71 -16.32 -5.57 -8.24
CA GLU A 71 -16.58 -4.34 -7.49
C GLU A 71 -15.25 -3.63 -7.12
N PRO A 72 -15.31 -2.35 -6.72
CA PRO A 72 -14.14 -1.63 -6.22
C PRO A 72 -13.50 -2.32 -5.01
N SER A 73 -12.18 -2.33 -4.96
CA SER A 73 -11.42 -2.87 -3.82
C SER A 73 -10.13 -2.08 -3.61
N GLY A 74 -9.37 -2.42 -2.56
CA GLY A 74 -8.12 -1.75 -2.21
C GLY A 74 -8.31 -0.25 -2.02
N LEU A 75 -7.66 0.56 -2.86
CA LEU A 75 -7.77 2.03 -2.76
C LEU A 75 -9.20 2.55 -2.80
N TYR A 76 -10.04 2.04 -3.72
CA TYR A 76 -11.38 2.59 -3.89
C TYR A 76 -12.32 2.21 -2.75
N SER A 77 -12.15 1.02 -2.13
CA SER A 77 -12.97 0.64 -0.97
C SER A 77 -12.59 1.43 0.28
N SER A 78 -11.34 1.88 0.37
CA SER A 78 -10.86 2.72 1.48
C SER A 78 -11.12 4.22 1.27
N LEU A 79 -11.61 4.64 0.10
CA LEU A 79 -11.90 6.05 -0.19
C LEU A 79 -13.05 6.56 0.68
N GLY A 80 -12.80 7.61 1.47
CA GLY A 80 -13.74 8.19 2.44
C GLY A 80 -13.74 7.50 3.82
N GLU A 81 -13.15 6.31 3.91
CA GLU A 81 -13.03 5.52 5.15
C GLU A 81 -11.62 5.61 5.77
N ALA A 82 -10.58 5.70 4.94
CA ALA A 82 -9.20 5.91 5.36
C ALA A 82 -8.65 7.20 4.75
N ASP A 83 -7.83 7.89 5.53
CA ASP A 83 -7.16 9.13 5.12
C ASP A 83 -5.80 8.83 4.49
N ILE A 84 -5.08 7.86 5.07
CA ILE A 84 -3.74 7.47 4.65
C ILE A 84 -3.73 5.97 4.37
N PHE A 85 -3.13 5.60 3.26
CA PHE A 85 -2.90 4.20 2.92
C PHE A 85 -1.41 3.88 3.10
N VAL A 86 -1.12 2.74 3.70
CA VAL A 86 0.22 2.33 4.10
C VAL A 86 0.55 0.98 3.48
N TYR A 87 1.62 0.92 2.71
CA TYR A 87 2.16 -0.31 2.13
C TYR A 87 3.46 -0.69 2.83
N ILE A 88 3.41 -1.75 3.64
CA ILE A 88 4.59 -2.29 4.33
C ILE A 88 5.23 -3.38 3.48
N MET A 89 6.55 -3.24 3.30
CA MET A 89 7.38 -4.07 2.46
C MET A 89 8.55 -4.65 3.27
N LYS A 90 8.91 -5.89 2.96
CA LYS A 90 10.08 -6.57 3.50
C LYS A 90 11.31 -6.28 2.63
N ARG A 91 12.41 -5.88 3.24
CA ARG A 91 13.74 -5.81 2.62
C ARG A 91 14.48 -7.10 2.90
N THR A 92 15.02 -7.71 1.86
CA THR A 92 15.86 -8.92 1.97
C THR A 92 17.14 -8.79 1.17
N ASP A 93 18.12 -9.65 1.45
CA ASP A 93 19.30 -9.82 0.59
C ASP A 93 19.00 -10.75 -0.59
N LYS A 94 20.04 -10.98 -1.42
CA LYS A 94 19.98 -11.83 -2.62
C LYS A 94 19.65 -13.29 -2.29
N GLU A 95 19.88 -13.72 -1.06
CA GLU A 95 19.57 -15.05 -0.56
C GLU A 95 18.19 -15.13 0.10
N GLY A 96 17.41 -14.03 0.08
CA GLY A 96 16.06 -13.97 0.65
C GLY A 96 16.04 -13.79 2.18
N ARG A 97 17.17 -13.50 2.82
CA ARG A 97 17.22 -13.30 4.28
C ARG A 97 16.69 -11.92 4.64
N HIS A 98 15.96 -11.84 5.76
CA HIS A 98 15.33 -10.59 6.22
C HIS A 98 16.37 -9.56 6.70
N LEU A 99 16.41 -8.40 6.03
CA LEU A 99 17.27 -7.28 6.38
C LEU A 99 16.55 -6.16 7.13
N GLY A 100 15.24 -6.03 6.99
CA GLY A 100 14.42 -5.03 7.67
C GLY A 100 13.10 -4.80 6.94
N ASN A 101 12.27 -3.90 7.45
CA ASN A 101 11.01 -3.54 6.82
C ASN A 101 11.03 -2.05 6.44
N TYR A 102 10.20 -1.66 5.49
CA TYR A 102 9.94 -0.25 5.22
C TYR A 102 8.49 -0.09 4.81
N ALA A 103 7.95 1.10 4.99
CA ALA A 103 6.60 1.44 4.58
C ALA A 103 6.62 2.59 3.58
N TYR A 104 5.73 2.53 2.60
CA TYR A 104 5.26 3.69 1.88
C TYR A 104 3.92 4.12 2.47
N SER A 105 3.80 5.35 2.95
CA SER A 105 2.53 5.93 3.37
C SER A 105 2.13 7.05 2.42
N PHE A 106 0.84 7.14 2.11
CA PHE A 106 0.34 8.17 1.22
C PHE A 106 -1.09 8.61 1.54
N TRP A 107 -1.35 9.90 1.38
CA TRP A 107 -2.72 10.44 1.47
C TRP A 107 -3.56 9.86 0.34
N LEU A 108 -4.67 9.24 0.72
CA LEU A 108 -5.40 8.34 -0.16
C LEU A 108 -6.00 9.09 -1.36
N GLU A 109 -6.75 10.16 -1.11
CA GLU A 109 -7.39 10.96 -2.17
C GLU A 109 -6.40 11.55 -3.18
N PRO A 110 -5.36 12.31 -2.76
CA PRO A 110 -4.38 12.85 -3.71
C PRO A 110 -3.62 11.77 -4.47
N PHE A 111 -3.29 10.66 -3.81
CA PHE A 111 -2.61 9.54 -4.46
C PHE A 111 -3.49 8.87 -5.51
N LEU A 112 -4.77 8.67 -5.22
CA LEU A 112 -5.73 8.09 -6.16
C LEU A 112 -5.84 8.95 -7.44
N VAL A 113 -5.99 10.27 -7.29
CA VAL A 113 -6.01 11.22 -8.42
C VAL A 113 -4.73 11.10 -9.25
N TRP A 114 -3.58 10.99 -8.58
CA TRP A 114 -2.30 10.87 -9.25
C TRP A 114 -2.17 9.56 -10.03
N VAL A 115 -2.47 8.40 -9.44
CA VAL A 115 -2.36 7.10 -10.16
C VAL A 115 -3.31 7.03 -11.36
N GLU A 116 -4.52 7.57 -11.24
CA GLU A 116 -5.46 7.64 -12.37
C GLU A 116 -4.96 8.57 -13.48
N THR A 117 -4.30 9.66 -13.12
CA THR A 117 -3.68 10.57 -14.08
C THR A 117 -2.51 9.88 -14.79
N GLN A 118 -1.66 9.15 -14.06
CA GLN A 118 -0.55 8.41 -14.66
C GLN A 118 -1.02 7.25 -15.55
N ASP A 119 -2.12 6.57 -15.20
CA ASP A 119 -2.75 5.53 -16.05
C ASP A 119 -3.14 6.11 -17.41
N LYS A 120 -3.75 7.31 -17.40
CA LYS A 120 -4.18 8.01 -18.62
C LYS A 120 -3.02 8.61 -19.43
N MET A 121 -2.02 9.20 -18.76
CA MET A 121 -0.98 10.02 -19.41
C MET A 121 0.32 9.29 -19.70
N LYS A 122 0.80 8.46 -18.77
CA LYS A 122 2.10 7.78 -18.85
C LYS A 122 1.99 6.27 -19.07
N GLY A 123 0.77 5.74 -19.22
CA GLY A 123 0.53 4.33 -19.49
C GLY A 123 0.80 3.43 -18.28
N LEU A 124 0.55 3.93 -17.07
CA LEU A 124 0.54 3.12 -15.86
C LEU A 124 -0.63 2.12 -15.93
N ARG A 125 -0.46 1.02 -16.67
CA ARG A 125 -1.56 0.09 -16.98
C ARG A 125 -1.97 -0.69 -15.73
N LYS A 126 -3.28 -0.81 -15.53
CA LYS A 126 -3.86 -1.80 -14.61
C LYS A 126 -3.46 -3.20 -15.08
N VAL A 127 -2.77 -3.93 -14.23
CA VAL A 127 -2.44 -5.34 -14.45
C VAL A 127 -3.36 -6.21 -13.61
N SER A 128 -3.61 -7.42 -14.11
CA SER A 128 -4.24 -8.48 -13.31
C SER A 128 -3.13 -9.38 -12.79
N CYS A 129 -3.14 -9.71 -11.51
CA CYS A 129 -2.23 -10.71 -10.95
C CYS A 129 -2.68 -12.09 -11.44
N SER A 130 -2.02 -12.65 -12.47
CA SER A 130 -2.45 -13.90 -13.12
C SER A 130 -1.52 -15.11 -12.94
N ASN A 131 -0.38 -14.97 -12.23
CA ASN A 131 0.70 -15.97 -12.36
C ASN A 131 1.24 -16.52 -11.03
N LYS A 132 0.35 -16.87 -10.07
CA LYS A 132 0.56 -17.65 -8.82
C LYS A 132 0.19 -16.94 -7.49
N GLY A 133 -0.72 -15.97 -7.52
CA GLY A 133 -1.44 -15.41 -6.37
C GLY A 133 -2.93 -15.34 -6.68
N ASP A 134 -3.76 -14.90 -5.72
CA ASP A 134 -5.20 -14.78 -5.92
C ASP A 134 -5.52 -14.02 -7.22
N ASN A 135 -6.10 -14.71 -8.21
CA ASN A 135 -6.54 -14.15 -9.50
C ASN A 135 -7.76 -13.21 -9.35
N ASN A 136 -7.96 -12.64 -8.15
CA ASN A 136 -9.17 -11.95 -7.74
C ASN A 136 -9.03 -10.42 -7.76
N ALA A 137 -7.90 -9.87 -8.24
CA ALA A 137 -7.61 -8.45 -8.15
C ALA A 137 -6.98 -7.84 -9.43
N LYS A 138 -7.40 -6.61 -9.77
CA LYS A 138 -6.69 -5.70 -10.68
C LYS A 138 -6.09 -4.55 -9.88
N GLY A 139 -4.94 -4.08 -10.32
CA GLY A 139 -4.25 -2.99 -9.66
C GLY A 139 -3.19 -2.35 -10.53
N TRP A 140 -2.65 -1.23 -10.08
CA TRP A 140 -1.52 -0.56 -10.73
C TRP A 140 -0.20 -1.10 -10.19
N LEU A 141 0.79 -1.29 -11.08
CA LEU A 141 2.18 -1.52 -10.64
C LEU A 141 2.90 -0.17 -10.64
N VAL A 142 3.18 0.35 -9.45
CA VAL A 142 3.90 1.62 -9.28
C VAL A 142 5.36 1.31 -8.95
N GLY A 143 6.26 1.63 -9.88
CA GLY A 143 7.71 1.49 -9.65
C GLY A 143 8.23 2.55 -8.68
N GLU A 144 9.33 2.24 -7.97
CA GLU A 144 9.93 3.13 -6.98
C GLU A 144 10.37 4.49 -7.57
N GLU A 145 10.83 4.52 -8.82
CA GLU A 145 11.16 5.77 -9.53
C GLU A 145 9.95 6.72 -9.60
N LEU A 146 8.79 6.17 -9.94
CA LEU A 146 7.55 6.92 -10.05
C LEU A 146 7.02 7.38 -8.67
N VAL A 147 7.26 6.58 -7.63
CA VAL A 147 7.03 6.97 -6.23
C VAL A 147 7.91 8.16 -5.85
N ASN A 148 9.19 8.14 -6.24
CA ASN A 148 10.13 9.21 -5.94
C ASN A 148 9.80 10.51 -6.71
N GLU A 149 9.38 10.42 -7.98
CA GLU A 149 8.86 11.58 -8.73
C GLU A 149 7.69 12.24 -8.00
N ASN A 150 6.71 11.46 -7.54
CA ASN A 150 5.56 12.01 -6.82
C ASN A 150 5.98 12.67 -5.50
N LYS A 151 6.90 12.05 -4.73
CA LYS A 151 7.41 12.65 -3.49
C LYS A 151 8.03 14.03 -3.74
N ILE A 152 8.81 14.17 -4.80
CA ILE A 152 9.48 15.43 -5.16
C ILE A 152 8.48 16.51 -5.58
N HIS A 153 7.43 16.14 -6.32
CA HIS A 153 6.51 17.12 -6.92
C HIS A 153 5.28 17.43 -6.07
N ASN A 154 4.80 16.46 -5.30
CA ASN A 154 3.48 16.50 -4.69
C ASN A 154 3.49 16.22 -3.18
N GLY A 155 4.60 15.68 -2.63
CA GLY A 155 4.75 15.46 -1.19
C GLY A 155 3.80 14.45 -0.56
N TYR A 156 3.06 13.68 -1.37
CA TYR A 156 2.01 12.77 -0.88
C TYR A 156 2.53 11.39 -0.50
N ILE A 157 3.79 11.05 -0.78
CA ILE A 157 4.36 9.73 -0.47
C ILE A 157 5.56 9.87 0.46
N ASN A 158 5.50 9.16 1.59
CA ASN A 158 6.61 9.04 2.52
C ASN A 158 7.12 7.60 2.54
N LYS A 159 8.45 7.43 2.48
CA LYS A 159 9.12 6.14 2.69
C LYS A 159 9.77 6.17 4.07
N ILE A 160 9.42 5.21 4.91
CA ILE A 160 9.85 5.14 6.31
C ILE A 160 10.47 3.76 6.55
N GLU A 161 11.65 3.71 7.17
CA GLU A 161 12.22 2.45 7.64
C GLU A 161 11.47 1.99 8.89
N LEU A 162 10.98 0.76 8.85
CA LEU A 162 10.36 0.10 9.98
C LEU A 162 11.36 -0.90 10.53
N GLY A 163 11.46 -0.98 11.87
CA GLY A 163 12.38 -1.90 12.53
C GLY A 163 12.26 -3.35 12.03
N LYS A 164 13.26 -4.17 12.39
CA LYS A 164 13.23 -5.61 12.16
C LYS A 164 12.14 -6.28 13.00
#